data_AF-A0A7X5N1I8-F1
#
_entry.id   AF-A0A7X5N1I8-F1
#
_cell.length_a   1.000
_cell.length_b   1.000
_cell.length_c   1.000
_cell.angle_alpha   90.00
_cell.angle_beta   90.00
_cell.angle_gamma   90.00
#
_symmetry.space_group_name_H-M   'P 1'
#
loop_
_entity.id
_entity.type
_entity.pdbx_description
1 polymer ?
#
loop_
_entity_poly.entity_id
_entity_poly.type
_entity_poly.pdbx_seq_one_letter_code
_entity_poly.pdbx_strand_id
1 'polypeptide(L)'
;ERLLVEAGILDAETDGLYAAQNLSVVHHLNAALRAHAIYQRDVDYIVRDGEVVIVDEFTGRTLSGRRWSDGLHQAVEAKEGVPVQRENQTLASITFQNLFRMYKKLSGMTGTADTEAYEFQSIYGLEVVVIPTNRPTIRKDSPDQVFLNRKGKFNAVLADIEECAKRGQPVLV
;
A
#
# COMPACT_ATOMS: atom_id res chain seq x y z
N GLU A 1 8.36 20.37 29.37
CA GLU A 1 7.20 20.23 30.29
C GLU A 1 6.62 21.56 30.73
N ARG A 2 7.40 22.48 31.35
CA ARG A 2 6.88 23.79 31.80
C ARG A 2 6.05 24.54 30.74
N LEU A 3 6.55 24.61 29.49
CA LEU A 3 5.83 25.23 28.37
C LEU A 3 4.48 24.55 28.04
N LEU A 4 4.38 23.23 28.22
CA LEU A 4 3.14 22.49 27.98
C LEU A 4 2.13 22.71 29.11
N VAL A 5 2.60 22.90 30.34
CA VAL A 5 1.76 23.29 31.49
C VAL A 5 1.26 24.72 31.32
N GLU A 6 2.13 25.65 30.95
CA GLU A 6 1.76 27.05 30.67
C GLU A 6 0.73 27.16 29.53
N ALA A 7 0.81 26.27 28.52
CA ALA A 7 -0.14 26.19 27.43
C ALA A 7 -1.46 25.46 27.80
N GLY A 8 -1.59 24.94 29.02
CA GLY A 8 -2.76 24.18 29.47
C GLY A 8 -2.92 22.81 28.81
N ILE A 9 -1.86 22.27 28.19
CA ILE A 9 -1.85 20.96 27.54
C ILE A 9 -1.58 19.85 28.56
N LEU A 10 -0.72 20.14 29.55
CA LEU A 10 -0.48 19.27 30.70
C LEU A 10 -1.07 19.91 31.95
N ASP A 11 -1.67 19.09 32.80
CA ASP A 11 -2.10 19.51 34.12
C ASP A 11 -0.90 19.50 35.09
N ALA A 12 -0.72 20.60 35.81
CA ALA A 12 0.34 20.78 36.80
C ALA A 12 0.25 19.78 37.97
N GLU A 13 -0.94 19.22 38.22
CA GLU A 13 -1.19 18.29 39.32
C GLU A 13 -1.11 16.80 38.91
N THR A 14 -0.89 16.50 37.62
CA THR A 14 -0.84 15.11 37.10
C THR A 14 0.57 14.50 37.10
N ASP A 15 0.66 13.17 36.90
CA ASP A 15 1.88 12.32 36.90
C ASP A 15 2.95 12.65 35.80
N GLY A 16 2.98 13.88 35.28
CA GLY A 16 3.97 14.37 34.33
C GLY A 16 3.74 13.95 32.88
N LEU A 17 4.71 14.25 32.00
CA LEU A 17 4.59 14.04 30.56
C LEU A 17 4.38 12.57 30.17
N TYR A 18 4.96 11.63 30.92
CA TYR A 18 4.92 10.20 30.62
C TYR A 18 3.75 9.43 31.26
N ALA A 19 2.79 10.14 31.86
CA ALA A 19 1.57 9.54 32.36
C ALA A 19 0.74 8.91 31.23
N ALA A 20 0.01 7.83 31.52
CA ALA A 20 -0.75 7.07 30.51
C ALA A 20 -1.79 7.93 29.77
N GLN A 21 -2.39 8.90 30.46
CA GLN A 21 -3.34 9.87 29.89
C GLN A 21 -2.69 10.86 28.90
N ASN A 22 -1.37 11.05 28.96
CA ASN A 22 -0.61 12.04 28.18
C ASN A 22 0.10 11.42 26.96
N LEU A 23 -0.16 10.15 26.63
CA LEU A 23 0.49 9.47 25.50
C LEU A 23 0.32 10.18 24.16
N SER A 24 -0.85 10.78 23.91
CA SER A 24 -1.10 11.58 22.70
C SER A 24 -0.27 12.86 22.66
N VAL A 25 -0.06 13.51 23.82
CA VAL A 25 0.78 14.71 23.95
C VAL A 25 2.23 14.36 23.64
N VAL A 26 2.74 13.24 24.19
CA VAL A 26 4.09 12.74 23.90
C VAL A 26 4.25 12.45 22.41
N HIS A 27 3.27 11.80 21.80
CA HIS A 27 3.27 11.49 20.38
C HIS A 27 3.36 12.76 19.51
N HIS A 28 2.49 13.74 19.75
CA HIS A 28 2.53 15.03 19.03
C HIS A 28 3.81 15.82 19.29
N LEU A 29 4.31 15.83 20.52
CA LEU A 29 5.57 16.50 20.86
C LEU A 29 6.74 15.90 20.08
N ASN A 30 6.82 14.57 19.99
CA ASN A 30 7.86 13.89 19.21
C ASN A 30 7.73 14.20 17.72
N ALA A 31 6.52 14.21 17.16
CA ALA A 31 6.28 14.59 15.77
C ALA A 31 6.71 16.04 15.50
N ALA A 32 6.37 16.98 16.39
CA ALA A 32 6.78 18.38 16.31
C ALA A 32 8.31 18.54 16.39
N LEU A 33 8.96 17.89 17.35
CA LEU A 33 10.43 17.93 17.48
C LEU A 33 11.12 17.38 16.23
N ARG A 34 10.64 16.26 15.67
CA ARG A 34 11.16 15.72 14.41
C ARG A 34 10.94 16.69 13.25
N ALA A 35 9.73 17.24 13.10
CA ALA A 35 9.43 18.22 12.06
C ALA A 35 10.33 19.46 12.16
N HIS A 36 10.65 19.93 13.37
CA HIS A 36 11.51 21.09 13.58
C HIS A 36 13.01 20.80 13.41
N ALA A 37 13.51 19.70 13.99
CA ALA A 37 14.95 19.45 14.12
C ALA A 37 15.53 18.53 13.03
N ILE A 38 14.72 17.66 12.44
CA ILE A 38 15.18 16.65 11.47
C ILE A 38 14.76 17.04 10.04
N TYR A 39 13.49 17.41 9.84
CA TYR A 39 12.96 17.69 8.51
C TYR A 39 13.18 19.15 8.10
N GLN A 40 13.98 19.34 7.06
CA GLN A 40 14.41 20.62 6.53
C GLN A 40 13.62 21.00 5.28
N ARG A 41 13.15 22.24 5.28
CA ARG A 41 12.54 22.87 4.11
C ARG A 41 13.59 23.04 3.01
N ASP A 42 13.16 22.86 1.77
CA ASP A 42 13.98 22.89 0.54
C ASP A 42 15.02 21.76 0.43
N VAL A 43 14.95 20.76 1.31
CA VAL A 43 15.75 19.53 1.26
C VAL A 43 14.83 18.31 1.29
N ASP A 44 14.13 18.09 2.42
CA ASP A 44 13.25 16.94 2.62
C ASP A 44 11.83 17.18 2.07
N TYR A 45 11.44 18.44 1.98
CA TYR A 45 10.16 18.89 1.43
C TYR A 45 10.22 20.34 0.98
N ILE A 46 9.23 20.74 0.19
CA ILE A 46 8.97 22.13 -0.18
C ILE A 46 7.55 22.51 0.24
N VAL A 47 7.33 23.82 0.39
CA VAL A 47 5.97 24.38 0.55
C VAL A 47 5.57 25.02 -0.77
N ARG A 48 4.51 24.51 -1.39
CA ARG A 48 4.01 24.97 -2.69
C ARG A 48 2.49 25.06 -2.65
N ASP A 49 1.95 26.18 -3.10
CA ASP A 49 0.50 26.42 -3.18
C ASP A 49 -0.24 26.21 -1.83
N GLY A 50 0.46 26.46 -0.72
CA GLY A 50 -0.06 26.25 0.64
C GLY A 50 -0.05 24.80 1.10
N GLU A 51 0.65 23.90 0.41
CA GLU A 51 0.77 22.48 0.76
C GLU A 51 2.24 22.07 0.95
N VAL A 52 2.47 21.14 1.87
CA VAL A 52 3.77 20.49 2.06
C VAL A 52 3.91 19.35 1.05
N VAL A 53 4.96 19.42 0.22
CA VAL A 53 5.25 18.39 -0.79
C VAL A 53 6.60 17.76 -0.49
N ILE A 54 6.59 16.44 -0.28
CA ILE A 54 7.79 15.66 0.05
C ILE A 54 8.74 15.65 -1.15
N VAL A 55 10.04 15.79 -0.90
CA VAL A 55 11.10 15.61 -1.89
C VAL A 55 11.72 14.23 -1.68
N ASP A 56 11.83 13.45 -2.76
CA ASP A 56 12.48 12.15 -2.74
C ASP A 56 14.00 12.32 -2.58
N GLU A 57 14.57 11.75 -1.52
CA GLU A 57 15.99 11.91 -1.16
C GLU A 57 16.95 11.33 -2.22
N PHE A 58 16.51 10.34 -3.01
CA PHE A 58 17.36 9.67 -3.99
C PHE A 58 17.32 10.35 -5.36
N THR A 59 16.16 10.90 -5.73
CA THR A 59 15.91 11.41 -7.08
C THR A 59 15.73 12.92 -7.14
N GLY A 60 15.54 13.59 -5.99
CA GLY A 60 15.22 15.02 -5.89
C GLY A 60 13.84 15.38 -6.45
N ARG A 61 13.00 14.39 -6.79
CA ARG A 61 11.67 14.63 -7.37
C ARG A 61 10.65 14.90 -6.28
N THR A 62 9.70 15.79 -6.57
CA THR A 62 8.56 16.04 -5.70
C THR A 62 7.57 14.87 -5.76
N LEU A 63 7.20 14.34 -4.59
CA LEU A 63 6.26 13.23 -4.43
C LEU A 63 4.86 13.76 -4.07
N SER A 64 4.19 14.35 -5.06
CA SER A 64 2.85 14.92 -4.87
C SER A 64 1.84 13.85 -4.43
N GLY A 65 1.00 14.20 -3.45
CA GLY A 65 -0.01 13.30 -2.87
C GLY A 65 0.51 12.28 -1.86
N ARG A 66 1.83 12.22 -1.62
CA ARG A 66 2.39 11.43 -0.51
C ARG A 66 2.44 12.27 0.77
N ARG A 67 2.10 11.64 1.88
CA ARG A 67 2.19 12.22 3.23
C ARG A 67 3.06 11.31 4.10
N TRP A 68 3.78 11.89 5.05
CA TRP A 68 4.41 11.10 6.10
C TRP A 68 3.34 10.64 7.10
N SER A 69 3.48 9.41 7.59
CA SER A 69 2.55 8.82 8.56
C SER A 69 2.79 9.32 9.98
N ASP A 70 1.94 8.91 10.92
CA ASP A 70 2.16 9.02 12.37
C ASP A 70 2.23 10.49 12.83
N GLY A 71 1.32 11.32 12.30
CA GLY A 71 1.20 12.74 12.63
C GLY A 71 2.35 13.65 12.15
N LEU A 72 3.42 13.10 11.56
CA LEU A 72 4.60 13.89 11.16
C LEU A 72 4.28 14.92 10.08
N HIS A 73 3.44 14.58 9.11
CA HIS A 73 3.11 15.51 8.04
C HIS A 73 2.30 16.71 8.56
N GLN A 74 1.38 16.47 9.49
CA GLN A 74 0.63 17.52 10.19
C GLN A 74 1.55 18.39 11.03
N ALA A 75 2.56 17.81 11.67
CA ALA A 75 3.55 18.56 12.42
C ALA A 75 4.40 19.48 11.51
N VAL A 76 4.74 19.03 10.30
CA VAL A 76 5.43 19.88 9.29
C VAL A 76 4.48 20.94 8.75
N GLU A 77 3.22 20.61 8.47
CA GLU A 77 2.20 21.59 8.06
C GLU A 77 2.03 22.69 9.13
N ALA A 78 1.96 22.30 10.41
CA ALA A 78 1.86 23.23 11.53
C ALA A 78 3.13 24.08 11.71
N LYS A 79 4.32 23.48 11.56
CA LYS A 79 5.62 24.18 11.58
C LYS A 79 5.67 25.29 10.53
N GLU A 80 5.21 25.01 9.32
CA GLU A 80 5.26 25.94 8.19
C GLU A 80 4.05 26.89 8.13
N GLY A 81 3.12 26.79 9.07
CA GLY A 81 1.94 27.66 9.15
C GLY A 81 0.94 27.46 8.01
N VAL A 82 0.97 26.30 7.34
CA VAL A 82 0.02 25.96 6.28
C VAL A 82 -1.22 25.24 6.86
N PRO A 83 -2.34 25.18 6.12
CA PRO A 83 -3.53 24.46 6.57
C PRO A 83 -3.21 23.00 6.91
N VAL A 84 -3.38 22.63 8.18
CA VAL A 84 -3.19 21.25 8.65
C VAL A 84 -4.34 20.40 8.13
N GLN A 85 -4.02 19.46 7.25
CA GLN A 85 -5.04 18.57 6.68
C GLN A 85 -5.38 17.45 7.67
N ARG A 86 -6.63 16.99 7.63
CA ARG A 86 -7.06 15.86 8.45
C ARG A 86 -6.29 14.60 8.08
N GLU A 87 -5.79 13.90 9.08
CA GLU A 87 -5.20 12.59 8.89
C GLU A 87 -6.28 11.58 8.51
N ASN A 88 -6.02 10.77 7.48
CA ASN A 88 -6.80 9.57 7.26
C ASN A 88 -6.36 8.52 8.28
N GLN A 89 -7.15 8.37 9.34
CA GLN A 89 -6.89 7.37 10.36
C GLN A 89 -7.51 6.03 9.95
N THR A 90 -6.68 4.99 9.84
CA THR A 90 -7.17 3.63 9.68
C THR A 90 -7.80 3.17 10.99
N LEU A 91 -9.13 3.16 11.07
CA LEU A 91 -9.87 2.77 12.28
C LEU A 91 -9.85 1.25 12.53
N ALA A 92 -9.80 0.47 11.46
CA ALA A 92 -9.77 -0.98 11.52
C ALA A 92 -9.03 -1.55 10.30
N SER A 93 -8.30 -2.63 10.53
CA SER A 93 -7.62 -3.37 9.47
C SER A 93 -7.63 -4.85 9.79
N ILE A 94 -7.82 -5.68 8.78
CA ILE A 94 -7.66 -7.13 8.86
C ILE A 94 -7.09 -7.63 7.54
N THR A 95 -6.22 -8.63 7.59
CA THR A 95 -5.75 -9.31 6.38
C THR A 95 -6.82 -10.28 5.90
N PHE A 96 -6.90 -10.55 4.60
CA PHE A 96 -7.85 -11.54 4.09
C PHE A 96 -7.62 -12.93 4.70
N GLN A 97 -6.35 -13.29 4.96
CA GLN A 97 -6.00 -14.53 5.65
C GLN A 97 -6.72 -14.64 6.99
N ASN A 98 -6.59 -13.62 7.84
CA ASN A 98 -7.20 -13.62 9.16
C ASN A 98 -8.72 -13.52 9.09
N LEU A 99 -9.24 -12.69 8.16
CA LEU A 99 -10.68 -12.55 7.96
C LEU A 99 -11.34 -13.88 7.60
N PHE A 100 -10.77 -14.64 6.66
CA PHE A 100 -11.36 -15.91 6.24
C PHE A 100 -11.24 -17.01 7.30
N ARG A 101 -10.19 -16.98 8.14
CA ARG A 101 -10.03 -17.91 9.27
C ARG A 101 -11.07 -17.72 10.38
N MET A 102 -11.77 -16.58 10.41
CA MET A 102 -12.87 -16.33 11.36
C MET A 102 -14.16 -17.07 10.99
N TYR A 103 -14.30 -17.56 9.74
CA TYR A 103 -15.50 -18.28 9.32
C TYR A 103 -15.51 -19.69 9.90
N LYS A 104 -16.64 -20.09 10.50
CA LYS A 104 -16.83 -21.46 11.03
C LYS A 104 -16.66 -22.54 9.95
N LYS A 105 -16.99 -22.21 8.71
CA LYS A 105 -16.83 -23.07 7.54
C LYS A 105 -16.33 -22.22 6.38
N LEU A 106 -15.23 -22.63 5.78
CA LEU A 106 -14.61 -21.98 4.63
C LEU A 106 -14.50 -22.99 3.49
N SER A 107 -14.79 -22.54 2.27
CA SER A 107 -14.67 -23.34 1.04
C SER A 107 -14.50 -22.39 -0.15
N GLY A 108 -13.85 -22.85 -1.21
CA GLY A 108 -13.63 -22.07 -2.42
C GLY A 108 -13.66 -22.93 -3.68
N MET A 109 -13.76 -22.27 -4.84
CA MET A 109 -13.69 -22.92 -6.14
C MET A 109 -12.88 -22.05 -7.11
N THR A 110 -11.99 -22.68 -7.88
CA THR A 110 -11.19 -22.03 -8.92
C THR A 110 -10.65 -23.09 -9.89
N GLY A 111 -10.28 -22.68 -11.09
CA GLY A 111 -9.69 -23.57 -12.11
C GLY A 111 -8.19 -23.82 -11.96
N THR A 112 -7.51 -23.13 -11.03
CA THR A 112 -6.04 -23.07 -10.97
C THR A 112 -5.47 -23.22 -9.56
N ALA A 113 -6.18 -23.90 -8.64
CA ALA A 113 -5.72 -24.05 -7.24
C ALA A 113 -4.66 -25.13 -7.03
N ASP A 114 -4.51 -26.06 -7.97
CA ASP A 114 -3.69 -27.27 -7.77
C ASP A 114 -2.21 -26.94 -7.49
N THR A 115 -1.64 -25.94 -8.18
CA THR A 115 -0.26 -25.51 -7.96
C THR A 115 -0.02 -24.91 -6.57
N GLU A 116 -1.06 -24.28 -6.00
CA GLU A 116 -1.00 -23.60 -4.70
C GLU A 116 -1.66 -24.41 -3.58
N ALA A 117 -1.90 -25.71 -3.80
CA ALA A 117 -2.61 -26.56 -2.84
C ALA A 117 -1.96 -26.57 -1.44
N TYR A 118 -0.63 -26.54 -1.40
CA TYR A 118 0.12 -26.47 -0.14
C TYR A 118 -0.13 -25.14 0.61
N GLU A 119 -0.24 -24.03 -0.10
CA GLU A 119 -0.52 -22.72 0.51
C GLU A 119 -1.95 -22.69 1.07
N PHE A 120 -2.94 -23.18 0.32
CA PHE A 120 -4.33 -23.30 0.79
C PHE A 120 -4.44 -24.15 2.06
N GLN A 121 -3.74 -25.28 2.11
CA GLN A 121 -3.74 -26.15 3.27
C GLN A 121 -3.05 -25.51 4.48
N SER A 122 -1.89 -24.89 4.28
CA SER A 122 -1.09 -24.32 5.38
C SER A 122 -1.70 -23.05 5.98
N ILE A 123 -2.30 -22.18 5.15
CA ILE A 123 -2.88 -20.90 5.61
C ILE A 123 -4.32 -21.08 6.10
N TYR A 124 -5.13 -21.84 5.36
CA TYR A 124 -6.59 -21.91 5.56
C TYR A 124 -7.09 -23.28 6.01
N GLY A 125 -6.25 -24.32 6.01
CA GLY A 125 -6.68 -25.70 6.28
C GLY A 125 -7.59 -26.25 5.17
N LEU A 126 -7.45 -25.75 3.94
CA LEU A 126 -8.26 -26.15 2.80
C LEU A 126 -7.49 -27.13 1.91
N GLU A 127 -8.03 -28.33 1.77
CA GLU A 127 -7.58 -29.29 0.77
C GLU A 127 -8.07 -28.88 -0.62
N VAL A 128 -7.21 -29.03 -1.63
CA VAL A 128 -7.56 -28.81 -3.03
C VAL A 128 -7.86 -30.15 -3.67
N VAL A 129 -9.02 -30.23 -4.33
CA VAL A 129 -9.45 -31.43 -5.07
C VAL A 129 -9.63 -31.06 -6.53
N VAL A 130 -8.91 -31.75 -7.41
CA VAL A 130 -9.05 -31.57 -8.86
C VAL A 130 -10.29 -32.32 -9.35
N ILE A 131 -11.32 -31.56 -9.72
CA ILE A 131 -12.55 -32.11 -10.27
C ILE A 131 -12.36 -32.38 -11.78
N PRO A 132 -12.67 -33.60 -12.27
CA PRO A 132 -12.58 -33.89 -13.70
C PRO A 132 -13.45 -32.97 -14.55
N THR A 133 -12.97 -32.62 -15.74
CA THR A 133 -13.75 -31.83 -16.69
C THR A 133 -14.91 -32.64 -17.26
N ASN A 134 -16.05 -31.99 -17.49
CA ASN A 134 -17.22 -32.64 -18.12
C ASN A 134 -16.93 -33.11 -19.56
N ARG A 135 -15.97 -32.49 -20.24
CA ARG A 135 -15.52 -32.87 -21.59
C ARG A 135 -13.99 -32.95 -21.64
N PRO A 136 -13.40 -33.82 -22.48
CA PRO A 136 -11.97 -33.83 -22.71
C PRO A 136 -11.47 -32.47 -23.21
N THR A 137 -10.37 -31.98 -22.63
CA THR A 137 -9.75 -30.73 -23.06
C THR A 137 -9.04 -30.94 -24.40
N ILE A 138 -9.41 -30.14 -25.40
CA ILE A 138 -8.81 -30.14 -26.75
C ILE A 138 -8.02 -28.84 -27.05
N ARG A 139 -7.80 -28.00 -26.02
CA ARG A 139 -7.03 -26.76 -26.13
C ARG A 139 -5.58 -27.10 -26.48
N LYS A 140 -5.02 -26.38 -27.45
CA LYS A 140 -3.61 -26.52 -27.85
C LYS A 140 -2.81 -25.41 -27.18
N ASP A 141 -2.06 -25.76 -26.14
CA ASP A 141 -1.15 -24.85 -25.46
C ASP A 141 0.22 -24.90 -26.14
N SER A 142 0.60 -23.80 -26.79
CA SER A 142 1.90 -23.68 -27.47
C SER A 142 2.98 -23.21 -26.50
N PRO A 143 4.25 -23.61 -26.68
CA PRO A 143 5.35 -23.14 -25.84
C PRO A 143 5.52 -21.61 -25.89
N ASP A 144 6.08 -21.06 -24.81
CA ASP A 144 6.40 -19.65 -24.73
C ASP A 144 7.42 -19.22 -25.80
N GLN A 145 7.21 -18.05 -26.40
CA GLN A 145 8.17 -17.43 -27.32
C GLN A 145 8.92 -16.29 -26.61
N VAL A 146 10.24 -16.40 -26.53
CA VAL A 146 11.12 -15.41 -25.87
C VAL A 146 11.83 -14.57 -26.91
N PHE A 147 11.81 -13.24 -26.73
CA PHE A 147 12.39 -12.27 -27.67
C PHE A 147 13.45 -11.41 -26.98
N LEU A 148 14.48 -11.02 -27.74
CA LEU A 148 15.58 -10.19 -27.24
C LEU A 148 15.12 -8.84 -26.66
N ASN A 149 14.11 -8.22 -27.26
CA ASN A 149 13.61 -6.91 -26.83
C ASN A 149 12.10 -6.78 -26.99
N ARG A 150 11.51 -5.77 -26.33
CA ARG A 150 10.07 -5.48 -26.38
C ARG A 150 9.57 -5.27 -27.81
N LYS A 151 10.32 -4.57 -28.65
CA LYS A 151 9.91 -4.27 -30.03
C LYS A 151 9.73 -5.55 -30.85
N GLY A 152 10.70 -6.46 -30.77
CA GLY A 152 10.63 -7.78 -31.41
C GLY A 152 9.43 -8.59 -30.92
N LYS A 153 9.21 -8.64 -29.60
CA LYS A 153 8.04 -9.30 -29.00
C LYS A 153 6.72 -8.75 -29.56
N PHE A 154 6.53 -7.44 -29.52
CA PHE A 154 5.27 -6.84 -29.96
C PHE A 154 5.05 -6.96 -31.47
N ASN A 155 6.11 -6.90 -32.28
CA ASN A 155 6.00 -7.17 -33.72
C ASN A 155 5.53 -8.60 -33.99
N ALA A 156 6.04 -9.59 -33.24
CA ALA A 156 5.60 -10.98 -33.38
C ALA A 156 4.14 -11.17 -32.92
N VAL A 157 3.74 -10.56 -31.80
CA VAL A 157 2.35 -10.58 -31.33
C VAL A 157 1.40 -9.97 -32.35
N LEU A 158 1.75 -8.82 -32.93
CA LEU A 158 0.94 -8.16 -33.97
C LEU A 158 0.78 -9.07 -35.20
N ALA A 159 1.87 -9.68 -35.65
CA ALA A 159 1.83 -10.59 -36.79
C ALA A 159 0.90 -11.79 -36.55
N ASP A 160 0.91 -12.37 -35.35
CA ASP A 160 0.05 -13.52 -34.99
C ASP A 160 -1.43 -13.11 -34.90
N ILE A 161 -1.72 -11.94 -34.33
CA ILE A 161 -3.08 -11.37 -34.30
C ILE A 161 -3.60 -11.15 -35.73
N GLU A 162 -2.79 -10.56 -36.62
CA GLU A 162 -3.16 -10.35 -38.01
C GLU A 162 -3.41 -11.67 -38.75
N GLU A 163 -2.59 -12.69 -38.51
CA GLU A 163 -2.76 -14.02 -39.10
C GLU A 163 -4.05 -14.69 -38.62
N CYS A 164 -4.34 -14.64 -37.32
CA CYS A 164 -5.59 -15.13 -36.75
C CYS A 164 -6.81 -14.39 -37.33
N ALA A 165 -6.74 -13.05 -37.40
CA ALA A 165 -7.81 -12.23 -37.98
C ALA A 165 -8.08 -12.57 -39.45
N LYS A 166 -7.04 -12.77 -40.26
CA LYS A 166 -7.15 -13.19 -41.67
C LYS A 166 -7.87 -14.54 -41.82
N ARG A 167 -7.74 -15.45 -40.85
CA ARG A 167 -8.44 -16.75 -40.82
C ARG A 167 -9.83 -16.70 -40.19
N GLY A 168 -10.27 -15.54 -39.68
CA GLY A 168 -11.52 -15.40 -38.95
C GLY A 168 -11.51 -16.01 -37.54
N GLN A 169 -10.33 -16.26 -36.97
CA GLN A 169 -10.18 -16.82 -35.63
C GLN A 169 -10.27 -15.70 -34.58
N PRO A 170 -11.12 -15.83 -33.53
CA PRO A 170 -11.17 -14.87 -32.44
C PRO A 170 -9.90 -14.94 -31.57
N VAL A 171 -9.44 -13.78 -31.11
CA VAL A 171 -8.22 -13.64 -30.29
C VAL A 171 -8.53 -12.82 -29.04
N LEU A 172 -7.97 -13.26 -27.90
CA LEU A 172 -7.90 -12.50 -26.66
C LEU A 172 -6.42 -12.27 -26.34
N VAL A 173 -6.03 -11.00 -26.16
CA VAL A 173 -4.64 -10.57 -25.88
C VAL A 173 -4.59 -9.91 -24.52
#